data_AF-A0A257WZV3-F1
#
_entry.id   AF-A0A257WZV3-F1
#
_cell.length_a   1.000
_cell.length_b   1.000
_cell.length_c   1.000
_cell.angle_alpha   90.00
_cell.angle_beta   90.00
_cell.angle_gamma   90.00
#
_symmetry.space_group_name_H-M   'P 1'
#
loop_
_entity.id
_entity.type
_entity.pdbx_description
1 polymer ?
#
loop_
_entity_poly.entity_id
_entity_poly.type
_entity_poly.pdbx_seq_one_letter_code
_entity_poly.pdbx_strand_id
1 'polypeptide(L)'
;MIDHSRLEAAWWASFIGDALAMPVHWYYTRSRIAVDYGEIDHYMAPHNPHPDSILWRSKYQHTDATDDILHDQARFWGGPRGIHYHQFLHAGENTLNIRLAALLAESLVECGQYDRDDFARRYLDFMLTPGTHGDTYVEEYHRAFFRHYAEGRELGDCGIEDIHIGGLATLTPLILFHAANRHAMHEAVASHIDLTHKGPVAAEAAKVFADL
;
A
#
# COMPACT_ATOMS: atom_id res chain seq x y z
N MET A 1 27.80 -12.70 8.57
CA MET A 1 27.07 -11.89 9.57
C MET A 1 26.31 -10.85 8.79
N ILE A 2 25.00 -10.70 9.04
CA ILE A 2 24.20 -9.69 8.35
C ILE A 2 24.60 -8.32 8.93
N ASP A 3 24.85 -7.35 8.06
CA ASP A 3 25.17 -5.98 8.47
C ASP A 3 23.86 -5.28 8.88
N HIS A 4 23.71 -5.00 10.17
CA HIS A 4 22.51 -4.38 10.73
C HIS A 4 22.24 -3.00 10.12
N SER A 5 23.29 -2.25 9.74
CA SER A 5 23.13 -0.94 9.13
C SER A 5 22.40 -1.02 7.78
N ARG A 6 22.56 -2.13 7.05
CA ARG A 6 21.86 -2.36 5.78
C ARG A 6 20.38 -2.66 5.99
N LEU A 7 20.04 -3.39 7.05
CA LEU A 7 18.64 -3.69 7.38
C LEU A 7 17.90 -2.42 7.83
N GLU A 8 18.53 -1.61 8.69
CA GLU A 8 17.99 -0.31 9.10
C GLU A 8 17.83 0.63 7.91
N ALA A 9 18.84 0.70 7.03
CA ALA A 9 18.76 1.52 5.82
C ALA A 9 17.62 1.06 4.90
N ALA A 10 17.46 -0.25 4.68
CA ALA A 10 16.37 -0.78 3.87
C ALA A 10 14.98 -0.47 4.46
N TRP A 11 14.84 -0.57 5.79
CA TRP A 11 13.62 -0.19 6.48
C TRP A 11 13.30 1.28 6.23
N TRP A 12 14.18 2.20 6.65
CA TRP A 12 13.93 3.64 6.55
C TRP A 12 13.82 4.14 5.11
N ALA A 13 14.59 3.58 4.19
CA ALA A 13 14.53 3.97 2.78
C ALA A 13 13.17 3.68 2.14
N SER A 14 12.44 2.65 2.61
CA SER A 14 11.09 2.38 2.10
C SER A 14 10.12 3.51 2.46
N PHE A 15 10.16 4.02 3.70
CA PHE A 15 9.36 5.17 4.14
C PHE A 15 9.80 6.48 3.47
N ILE A 16 11.10 6.74 3.41
CA ILE A 16 11.65 7.96 2.80
C ILE A 16 11.31 8.01 1.31
N GLY A 17 11.52 6.91 0.60
CA GLY A 17 11.28 6.83 -0.84
C GLY A 17 9.81 7.06 -1.20
N ASP A 18 8.90 6.44 -0.45
CA ASP A 18 7.46 6.62 -0.64
C ASP A 18 7.01 8.04 -0.34
N ALA A 19 7.43 8.63 0.79
CA ALA A 19 7.06 10.00 1.15
C ALA A 19 7.62 11.05 0.16
N LEU A 20 8.83 10.82 -0.40
CA LEU A 20 9.39 11.68 -1.45
C LEU A 20 8.64 11.53 -2.78
N ALA A 21 8.17 10.33 -3.11
CA ALA A 21 7.48 10.05 -4.37
C ALA A 21 6.00 10.43 -4.35
N MET A 22 5.36 10.43 -3.17
CA MET A 22 3.94 10.71 -2.97
C MET A 22 3.40 11.95 -3.72
N PRO A 23 4.01 13.15 -3.64
CA PRO A 23 3.47 14.36 -4.29
C PRO A 23 3.51 14.30 -5.82
N VAL A 24 4.33 13.42 -6.41
CA VAL A 24 4.52 13.32 -7.87
C VAL A 24 3.91 12.03 -8.44
N HIS A 25 3.17 11.28 -7.63
CA HIS A 25 2.46 10.09 -8.09
C HIS A 25 1.43 10.44 -9.17
N TRP A 26 1.32 9.59 -10.20
CA TRP A 26 0.43 9.73 -11.37
C TRP A 26 0.74 10.86 -12.37
N TYR A 27 1.94 11.45 -12.31
CA TYR A 27 2.43 12.28 -13.40
C TYR A 27 2.89 11.40 -14.57
N TYR A 28 2.20 11.48 -15.71
CA TYR A 28 2.60 10.75 -16.92
C TYR A 28 3.65 11.48 -17.75
N THR A 29 3.78 12.79 -17.54
CA THR A 29 4.79 13.61 -18.23
C THR A 29 5.84 14.09 -17.21
N ARG A 30 7.02 13.45 -17.20
CA ARG A 30 8.10 13.76 -16.24
C ARG A 30 8.51 15.24 -16.22
N SER A 31 8.52 15.93 -17.37
CA SER A 31 8.88 17.36 -17.41
C SER A 31 7.89 18.26 -16.67
N ARG A 32 6.65 17.82 -16.44
CA ARG A 32 5.67 18.57 -15.64
C ARG A 32 6.01 18.54 -14.16
N ILE A 33 6.64 17.48 -13.66
CA ILE A 33 7.08 17.42 -12.25
C ILE A 33 7.99 18.61 -11.93
N ALA A 34 8.96 18.91 -12.81
CA ALA A 34 9.85 20.06 -12.62
C ALA A 34 9.14 21.41 -12.73
N VAL A 35 8.01 21.49 -13.43
CA VAL A 35 7.20 22.71 -13.52
C VAL A 35 6.37 22.92 -12.25
N ASP A 36 5.76 21.86 -11.74
CA ASP A 36 4.80 21.93 -10.64
C ASP A 36 5.48 21.89 -9.26
N TYR A 37 6.66 21.28 -9.17
CA TYR A 37 7.40 21.10 -7.91
C TYR A 37 8.85 21.60 -7.95
N GLY A 38 9.45 21.78 -9.13
CA GLY A 38 10.89 22.06 -9.23
C GLY A 38 11.73 20.81 -8.97
N GLU A 39 12.84 20.98 -8.26
CA GLU A 39 13.69 19.86 -7.80
C GLU A 39 13.10 19.26 -6.52
N ILE A 40 12.98 17.92 -6.48
CA ILE A 40 12.52 17.20 -5.29
C ILE A 40 13.73 16.86 -4.42
N ASP A 41 14.02 17.72 -3.45
CA ASP A 41 15.13 17.56 -2.48
C ASP A 41 14.66 17.53 -1.01
N HIS A 42 13.35 17.67 -0.77
CA HIS A 42 12.70 17.58 0.53
C HIS A 42 11.29 17.02 0.38
N TYR A 43 10.64 16.71 1.51
CA TYR A 43 9.24 16.29 1.51
C TYR A 43 8.31 17.45 1.12
N MET A 44 7.39 17.19 0.20
CA MET A 44 6.43 18.17 -0.28
C MET A 44 5.01 17.62 -0.15
N ALA A 45 4.05 18.53 0.05
CA ALA A 45 2.63 18.18 0.03
C ALA A 45 2.16 18.05 -1.43
N PRO A 46 1.13 17.22 -1.70
CA PRO A 46 0.58 17.08 -3.03
C PRO A 46 -0.16 18.35 -3.48
N HIS A 47 0.02 18.74 -4.74
CA HIS A 47 -0.61 19.92 -5.31
C HIS A 47 -1.92 19.59 -6.03
N ASN A 48 -2.93 20.44 -5.79
CA ASN A 48 -4.14 20.52 -6.59
C ASN A 48 -4.13 21.83 -7.41
N PRO A 49 -4.59 21.83 -8.67
CA PRO A 49 -5.09 20.66 -9.40
C PRO A 49 -3.98 19.74 -9.92
N HIS A 50 -4.15 18.43 -9.80
CA HIS A 50 -3.25 17.43 -10.40
C HIS A 50 -3.53 17.29 -11.91
N PRO A 51 -2.54 17.51 -12.79
CA PRO A 51 -2.75 17.67 -14.23
C PRO A 51 -3.27 16.42 -14.92
N ASP A 52 -2.86 15.25 -14.42
CA ASP A 52 -3.14 13.94 -15.01
C ASP A 52 -4.17 13.14 -14.18
N SER A 53 -4.98 13.84 -13.36
CA SER A 53 -5.99 13.18 -12.53
C SER A 53 -7.10 12.55 -13.36
N ILE A 54 -7.31 11.25 -13.19
CA ILE A 54 -8.41 10.49 -13.78
C ILE A 54 -9.49 10.12 -12.74
N LEU A 55 -9.36 10.57 -11.49
CA LEU A 55 -10.26 10.21 -10.40
C LEU A 55 -11.72 10.58 -10.71
N TRP A 56 -11.94 11.69 -11.42
CA TRP A 56 -13.26 12.17 -11.87
C TRP A 56 -14.00 11.20 -12.81
N ARG A 57 -13.30 10.27 -13.47
CA ARG A 57 -13.90 9.23 -14.32
C ARG A 57 -13.79 7.83 -13.70
N SER A 58 -13.04 7.68 -12.62
CA SER A 58 -12.99 6.46 -11.82
C SER A 58 -14.28 6.31 -11.02
N LYS A 59 -14.54 5.10 -10.54
CA LYS A 59 -15.72 4.81 -9.71
C LYS A 59 -15.27 4.04 -8.47
N TYR A 60 -15.79 4.48 -7.33
CA TYR A 60 -15.74 3.73 -6.09
C TYR A 60 -17.19 3.44 -5.69
N GLN A 61 -17.47 2.18 -5.38
CA GLN A 61 -18.77 1.73 -4.92
C GLN A 61 -18.53 0.82 -3.73
N HIS A 62 -19.34 1.03 -2.70
CA HIS A 62 -19.46 0.17 -1.54
C HIS A 62 -20.94 -0.16 -1.33
N THR A 63 -21.21 -1.19 -0.56
CA THR A 63 -22.55 -1.70 -0.27
C THR A 63 -23.05 -1.18 1.06
N ASP A 64 -22.20 -1.25 2.08
CA ASP A 64 -22.46 -0.77 3.43
C ASP A 64 -21.14 -0.48 4.18
N ALA A 65 -21.18 -0.43 5.50
CA ALA A 65 -20.01 -0.13 6.32
C ALA A 65 -18.91 -1.23 6.28
N THR A 66 -19.19 -2.42 5.75
CA THR A 66 -18.23 -3.54 5.68
C THR A 66 -17.28 -3.47 4.49
N ASP A 67 -17.58 -2.66 3.48
CA ASP A 67 -16.71 -2.39 2.32
C ASP A 67 -16.45 -0.89 2.07
N ASP A 68 -16.94 0.00 2.94
CA ASP A 68 -16.65 1.43 2.91
C ASP A 68 -15.27 1.74 3.53
N ILE A 69 -14.22 1.70 2.70
CA ILE A 69 -12.81 1.97 3.04
C ILE A 69 -12.34 3.36 2.60
N LEU A 70 -13.24 4.22 2.13
CA LEU A 70 -12.92 5.60 1.77
C LEU A 70 -13.79 6.62 2.52
N HIS A 71 -14.92 6.20 3.09
CA HIS A 71 -15.78 7.03 3.92
C HIS A 71 -16.14 8.36 3.24
N ASP A 72 -15.82 9.48 3.88
CA ASP A 72 -16.09 10.82 3.37
C ASP A 72 -15.27 11.17 2.12
N GLN A 73 -14.19 10.44 1.85
CA GLN A 73 -13.36 10.61 0.65
C GLN A 73 -13.93 9.92 -0.60
N ALA A 74 -14.92 9.02 -0.46
CA ALA A 74 -15.56 8.35 -1.59
C ALA A 74 -16.09 9.34 -2.64
N ARG A 75 -16.54 10.53 -2.21
CA ARG A 75 -17.06 11.61 -3.08
C ARG A 75 -16.07 12.13 -4.12
N PHE A 76 -14.77 11.88 -3.96
CA PHE A 76 -13.74 12.32 -4.92
C PHE A 76 -13.60 11.35 -6.10
N TRP A 77 -14.03 10.09 -5.92
CA TRP A 77 -14.11 9.10 -6.99
C TRP A 77 -15.37 9.32 -7.84
N GLY A 78 -15.19 9.68 -9.11
CA GLY A 78 -16.28 10.17 -9.96
C GLY A 78 -16.66 11.63 -9.65
N GLY A 79 -15.84 12.32 -8.84
CA GLY A 79 -16.08 13.67 -8.36
C GLY A 79 -15.40 14.77 -9.19
N PRO A 80 -14.90 15.85 -8.55
CA PRO A 80 -14.25 16.96 -9.24
C PRO A 80 -13.02 16.53 -10.05
N ARG A 81 -12.72 17.30 -11.09
CA ARG A 81 -11.48 17.15 -11.88
C ARG A 81 -10.29 17.71 -11.14
N GLY A 82 -9.10 17.18 -11.46
CA GLY A 82 -7.84 17.71 -10.95
C GLY A 82 -7.59 17.37 -9.48
N ILE A 83 -8.31 16.42 -8.89
CA ILE A 83 -8.03 15.97 -7.53
C ILE A 83 -6.77 15.10 -7.52
N HIS A 84 -5.83 15.43 -6.67
CA HIS A 84 -4.64 14.63 -6.40
C HIS A 84 -5.03 13.33 -5.68
N TYR A 85 -4.38 12.22 -6.06
CA TYR A 85 -4.63 10.88 -5.53
C TYR A 85 -4.39 10.77 -4.01
N HIS A 86 -3.51 11.62 -3.49
CA HIS A 86 -3.13 11.69 -2.08
C HIS A 86 -3.51 13.03 -1.42
N GLN A 87 -4.54 13.74 -1.89
CA GLN A 87 -4.80 15.16 -1.56
C GLN A 87 -4.83 15.55 -0.07
N PHE A 88 -5.07 14.60 0.84
CA PHE A 88 -5.11 14.85 2.28
C PHE A 88 -3.83 14.47 3.01
N LEU A 89 -2.88 13.82 2.34
CA LEU A 89 -1.57 13.56 2.92
C LEU A 89 -0.75 14.84 2.97
N HIS A 90 -0.01 15.00 4.06
CA HIS A 90 0.92 16.08 4.29
C HIS A 90 2.34 15.73 3.81
N ALA A 91 3.18 16.76 3.71
CA ALA A 91 4.60 16.56 3.41
C ALA A 91 5.23 15.60 4.43
N GLY A 92 5.80 14.50 3.93
CA GLY A 92 6.49 13.50 4.74
C GLY A 92 5.61 12.35 5.20
N GLU A 93 4.31 12.37 4.92
CA GLU A 93 3.42 11.24 5.19
C GLU A 93 3.56 10.16 4.12
N ASN A 94 3.39 8.92 4.56
CA ASN A 94 3.44 7.75 3.69
C ASN A 94 2.09 7.42 3.08
N THR A 95 2.13 6.91 1.85
CA THR A 95 0.96 6.39 1.15
C THR A 95 0.45 5.12 1.81
N LEU A 96 -0.78 4.74 1.46
CA LEU A 96 -1.49 3.61 2.05
C LEU A 96 -0.64 2.33 2.18
N ASN A 97 0.04 1.90 1.12
CA ASN A 97 0.77 0.64 1.11
C ASN A 97 1.93 0.60 2.12
N ILE A 98 2.67 1.71 2.28
CA ILE A 98 3.77 1.76 3.26
C ILE A 98 3.23 1.86 4.68
N ARG A 99 2.05 2.46 4.89
CA ARG A 99 1.36 2.38 6.18
C ARG A 99 0.94 0.95 6.52
N LEU A 100 0.53 0.16 5.53
CA LEU A 100 0.26 -1.28 5.71
C LEU A 100 1.54 -2.08 5.97
N ALA A 101 2.67 -1.70 5.38
CA ALA A 101 3.97 -2.28 5.71
C ALA A 101 4.35 -2.00 7.18
N ALA A 102 4.09 -0.79 7.69
CA ALA A 102 4.27 -0.47 9.11
C ALA A 102 3.38 -1.35 10.02
N LEU A 103 2.11 -1.51 9.64
CA LEU A 103 1.17 -2.37 10.36
C LEU A 103 1.60 -3.85 10.40
N LEU A 104 2.19 -4.34 9.30
CA LEU A 104 2.80 -5.67 9.25
C LEU A 104 4.02 -5.79 10.17
N ALA A 105 4.87 -4.75 10.22
CA ALA A 105 6.01 -4.73 11.12
C ALA A 105 5.57 -4.76 12.60
N GLU A 106 4.51 -4.02 12.97
CA GLU A 106 3.91 -4.07 14.30
C GLU A 106 3.43 -5.48 14.65
N SER A 107 2.68 -6.13 13.74
CA SER A 107 2.23 -7.52 13.91
C SER A 107 3.41 -8.47 14.13
N LEU A 108 4.48 -8.38 13.33
CA LEU A 108 5.67 -9.21 13.47
C LEU A 108 6.36 -9.05 14.83
N VAL A 109 6.48 -7.80 15.31
CA VAL A 109 7.11 -7.50 16.60
C VAL A 109 6.27 -8.01 17.77
N GLU A 110 4.94 -7.80 17.73
CA GLU A 110 4.03 -8.21 18.81
C GLU A 110 3.81 -9.72 18.86
N CYS A 111 3.67 -10.38 17.71
CA CYS A 111 3.49 -11.82 17.62
C CYS A 111 4.81 -12.60 17.78
N GLY A 112 5.96 -11.95 17.53
CA GLY A 112 7.27 -12.61 17.51
C GLY A 112 7.49 -13.58 16.35
N GLN A 113 6.56 -13.61 15.40
CA GLN A 113 6.56 -14.44 14.19
C GLN A 113 5.61 -13.84 13.15
N TYR A 114 5.70 -14.30 11.90
CA TYR A 114 4.70 -13.96 10.91
C TYR A 114 3.38 -14.71 11.19
N ASP A 115 2.34 -13.93 11.50
CA ASP A 115 0.96 -14.41 11.64
C ASP A 115 0.09 -13.70 10.59
N ARG A 116 -0.29 -14.45 9.55
CA ARG A 116 -1.10 -13.93 8.43
C ARG A 116 -2.47 -13.48 8.90
N ASP A 117 -3.09 -14.21 9.83
CA ASP A 117 -4.44 -13.93 10.30
C ASP A 117 -4.45 -12.71 11.22
N ASP A 118 -3.38 -12.51 12.00
CA ASP A 118 -3.18 -11.28 12.76
C ASP A 118 -3.06 -10.05 11.88
N PHE A 119 -2.19 -10.11 10.87
CA PHE A 119 -2.09 -9.02 9.90
C PHE A 119 -3.43 -8.77 9.20
N ALA A 120 -4.15 -9.82 8.76
CA ALA A 120 -5.43 -9.67 8.07
C ALA A 120 -6.48 -8.96 8.94
N ARG A 121 -6.54 -9.28 10.25
CA ARG A 121 -7.43 -8.58 11.20
C ARG A 121 -7.04 -7.12 11.39
N ARG A 122 -5.74 -6.81 11.51
CA ARG A 122 -5.25 -5.43 11.62
C ARG A 122 -5.55 -4.64 10.35
N TYR A 123 -5.33 -5.23 9.19
CA TYR A 123 -5.62 -4.65 7.89
C TYR A 123 -7.11 -4.31 7.76
N LEU A 124 -8.00 -5.21 8.22
CA LEU A 124 -9.44 -4.96 8.27
C LEU A 124 -9.77 -3.74 9.15
N ASP A 125 -9.30 -3.75 10.40
CA ASP A 125 -9.54 -2.68 11.37
C ASP A 125 -9.02 -1.33 10.87
N PHE A 126 -7.79 -1.33 10.34
CA PHE A 126 -7.15 -0.15 9.79
C PHE A 126 -7.95 0.44 8.62
N MET A 127 -8.44 -0.37 7.69
CA MET A 127 -9.10 0.13 6.49
C MET A 127 -10.56 0.53 6.71
N LEU A 128 -11.26 -0.11 7.65
CA LEU A 128 -12.68 0.16 7.92
C LEU A 128 -12.89 1.24 9.00
N THR A 129 -11.85 1.59 9.76
CA THR A 129 -11.95 2.64 10.77
C THR A 129 -11.78 4.02 10.14
N PRO A 130 -12.77 4.93 10.25
CA PRO A 130 -12.66 6.25 9.66
C PRO A 130 -11.47 7.07 10.20
N GLY A 131 -10.73 7.69 9.27
CA GLY A 131 -9.64 8.62 9.60
C GLY A 131 -8.29 7.96 9.90
N THR A 132 -8.15 6.64 9.74
CA THR A 132 -6.89 5.93 9.97
C THR A 132 -5.85 6.19 8.89
N HIS A 133 -6.18 6.05 7.60
CA HIS A 133 -5.20 6.12 6.50
C HIS A 133 -5.10 7.50 5.84
N GLY A 134 -6.21 8.22 5.68
CA GLY A 134 -6.23 9.57 5.09
C GLY A 134 -5.99 9.62 3.58
N ASP A 135 -5.52 8.54 2.97
CA ASP A 135 -5.23 8.46 1.53
C ASP A 135 -6.51 8.35 0.66
N THR A 136 -6.65 9.23 -0.34
CA THR A 136 -7.81 9.21 -1.26
C THR A 136 -7.70 8.09 -2.29
N TYR A 137 -6.49 7.60 -2.57
CA TYR A 137 -6.27 6.57 -3.58
C TYR A 137 -6.09 5.20 -2.95
N VAL A 138 -7.08 4.33 -3.21
CA VAL A 138 -7.06 2.92 -2.88
C VAL A 138 -6.95 2.11 -4.17
N GLU A 139 -5.96 1.22 -4.26
CA GLU A 139 -5.76 0.32 -5.42
C GLU A 139 -6.91 -0.68 -5.60
N GLU A 140 -6.94 -1.32 -6.77
CA GLU A 140 -8.01 -2.26 -7.12
C GLU A 140 -8.11 -3.46 -6.19
N TYR A 141 -6.97 -4.03 -5.81
CA TYR A 141 -6.94 -5.18 -4.92
C TYR A 141 -7.55 -4.87 -3.55
N HIS A 142 -7.38 -3.66 -2.99
CA HIS A 142 -8.04 -3.26 -1.74
C HIS A 142 -9.56 -3.26 -1.92
N ARG A 143 -10.04 -2.56 -2.96
CA ARG A 143 -11.48 -2.44 -3.23
C ARG A 143 -12.12 -3.81 -3.44
N ALA A 144 -11.46 -4.69 -4.19
CA ALA A 144 -11.94 -6.04 -4.42
C ALA A 144 -11.92 -6.91 -3.15
N PHE A 145 -10.84 -6.81 -2.35
CA PHE A 145 -10.73 -7.50 -1.08
C PHE A 145 -11.88 -7.18 -0.14
N PHE A 146 -12.16 -5.89 0.09
CA PHE A 146 -13.24 -5.49 0.98
C PHE A 146 -14.62 -5.77 0.40
N ARG A 147 -14.77 -5.72 -0.93
CA ARG A 147 -16.00 -6.18 -1.59
C ARG A 147 -16.26 -7.67 -1.33
N HIS A 148 -15.24 -8.52 -1.43
CA HIS A 148 -15.34 -9.95 -1.14
C HIS A 148 -15.61 -10.22 0.34
N TYR A 149 -15.04 -9.41 1.23
CA TYR A 149 -15.32 -9.48 2.66
C TYR A 149 -16.79 -9.15 2.97
N ALA A 150 -17.35 -8.08 2.38
CA ALA A 150 -18.77 -7.73 2.51
C ALA A 150 -19.72 -8.80 1.93
N GLU A 151 -19.25 -9.61 0.97
CA GLU A 151 -19.96 -10.78 0.45
C GLU A 151 -19.93 -11.98 1.41
N GLY A 152 -19.26 -11.87 2.55
CA GLY A 152 -19.18 -12.90 3.59
C GLY A 152 -18.11 -13.95 3.36
N ARG A 153 -17.08 -13.66 2.55
CA ARG A 153 -15.95 -14.56 2.36
C ARG A 153 -14.99 -14.50 3.56
N GLU A 154 -14.33 -15.61 3.82
CA GLU A 154 -13.22 -15.66 4.77
C GLU A 154 -12.07 -14.76 4.28
N LEU A 155 -11.31 -14.17 5.21
CA LEU A 155 -10.27 -13.19 4.88
C LEU A 155 -9.21 -13.74 3.91
N GLY A 156 -8.88 -15.03 4.03
CA GLY A 156 -7.94 -15.70 3.13
C GLY A 156 -8.42 -15.82 1.67
N ASP A 157 -9.73 -15.70 1.44
CA ASP A 157 -10.38 -15.86 0.13
C ASP A 157 -10.84 -14.52 -0.48
N CYS A 158 -10.49 -13.40 0.15
CA CYS A 158 -10.89 -12.06 -0.30
C CYS A 158 -9.97 -11.48 -1.38
N GLY A 159 -8.70 -11.91 -1.45
CA GLY A 159 -7.77 -11.48 -2.49
C GLY A 159 -8.22 -11.86 -3.91
N ILE A 160 -7.69 -11.15 -4.91
CA ILE A 160 -7.99 -11.36 -6.33
C ILE A 160 -6.72 -11.65 -7.13
N GLU A 161 -6.86 -12.25 -8.32
CA GLU A 161 -5.73 -12.33 -9.25
C GLU A 161 -5.32 -10.93 -9.69
N ASP A 162 -4.12 -10.51 -9.28
CA ASP A 162 -3.62 -9.16 -9.48
C ASP A 162 -2.09 -9.19 -9.64
N ILE A 163 -1.58 -8.45 -10.63
CA ILE A 163 -0.15 -8.41 -11.00
C ILE A 163 0.49 -7.05 -10.73
N HIS A 164 -0.23 -6.12 -10.10
CA HIS A 164 0.25 -4.79 -9.81
C HIS A 164 1.29 -4.81 -8.70
N ILE A 165 2.22 -3.86 -8.78
CA ILE A 165 3.37 -3.76 -7.87
C ILE A 165 2.99 -3.38 -6.44
N GLY A 166 1.76 -2.93 -6.19
CA GLY A 166 1.27 -2.54 -4.86
C GLY A 166 1.48 -3.65 -3.82
N GLY A 167 1.28 -4.92 -4.20
CA GLY A 167 1.52 -6.08 -3.35
C GLY A 167 2.98 -6.29 -2.92
N LEU A 168 3.96 -5.72 -3.64
CA LEU A 168 5.37 -5.82 -3.27
C LEU A 168 5.77 -4.77 -2.21
N ALA A 169 5.07 -3.64 -2.16
CA ALA A 169 5.41 -2.53 -1.27
C ALA A 169 5.31 -2.91 0.22
N THR A 170 4.46 -3.88 0.56
CA THR A 170 4.27 -4.34 1.95
C THR A 170 5.25 -5.41 2.39
N LEU A 171 6.14 -5.92 1.52
CA LEU A 171 6.97 -7.10 1.82
C LEU A 171 8.23 -6.79 2.64
N THR A 172 8.68 -5.53 2.68
CA THR A 172 9.91 -5.12 3.38
C THR A 172 10.03 -5.64 4.82
N PRO A 173 9.01 -5.53 5.70
CA PRO A 173 9.08 -6.09 7.05
C PRO A 173 9.41 -7.58 7.09
N LEU A 174 8.82 -8.39 6.21
CA LEU A 174 9.03 -9.85 6.19
C LEU A 174 10.43 -10.20 5.71
N ILE A 175 10.91 -9.49 4.69
CA ILE A 175 12.27 -9.66 4.16
C ILE A 175 13.29 -9.40 5.27
N LEU A 176 13.13 -8.29 6.00
CA LEU A 176 14.05 -7.92 7.07
C LEU A 176 13.94 -8.86 8.28
N PHE A 177 12.73 -9.23 8.69
CA PHE A 177 12.48 -10.12 9.82
C PHE A 177 13.07 -11.53 9.59
N HIS A 178 13.02 -12.01 8.35
CA HIS A 178 13.53 -13.34 7.96
C HIS A 178 14.90 -13.29 7.26
N ALA A 179 15.65 -12.18 7.32
CA ALA A 179 16.89 -12.00 6.55
C ALA A 179 17.95 -13.09 6.78
N ALA A 180 17.92 -13.78 7.93
CA ALA A 180 18.83 -14.90 8.23
C ALA A 180 18.36 -16.27 7.73
N ASN A 181 17.12 -16.39 7.26
CA ASN A 181 16.51 -17.64 6.81
C ASN A 181 15.71 -17.43 5.52
N ARG A 182 16.38 -17.62 4.38
CA ARG A 182 15.80 -17.44 3.04
C ARG A 182 14.57 -18.32 2.79
N HIS A 183 14.54 -19.53 3.33
CA HIS A 183 13.39 -20.42 3.14
C HIS A 183 12.15 -19.87 3.86
N ALA A 184 12.29 -19.51 5.14
CA ALA A 184 11.22 -18.87 5.90
C ALA A 184 10.78 -17.53 5.28
N MET A 185 11.73 -16.74 4.77
CA MET A 185 11.44 -15.50 4.05
C MET A 185 10.55 -15.76 2.82
N HIS A 186 10.91 -16.75 1.98
CA HIS A 186 10.14 -17.10 0.79
C HIS A 186 8.73 -17.61 1.13
N GLU A 187 8.59 -18.42 2.17
CA GLU A 187 7.28 -18.88 2.65
C GLU A 187 6.42 -17.71 3.15
N ALA A 188 7.02 -16.81 3.94
CA ALA A 188 6.32 -15.66 4.51
C ALA A 188 5.85 -14.68 3.43
N VAL A 189 6.72 -14.27 2.50
CA VAL A 189 6.34 -13.32 1.44
C VAL A 189 5.31 -13.91 0.47
N ALA A 190 5.41 -15.22 0.15
CA ALA A 190 4.43 -15.88 -0.70
C ALA A 190 3.06 -16.01 -0.02
N SER A 191 3.04 -16.33 1.28
CA SER A 191 1.81 -16.39 2.08
C SER A 191 1.18 -15.01 2.27
N HIS A 192 2.00 -13.98 2.46
CA HIS A 192 1.53 -12.59 2.61
C HIS A 192 0.94 -12.03 1.33
N ILE A 193 1.65 -12.16 0.21
CA ILE A 193 1.15 -11.61 -1.07
C ILE A 193 -0.15 -12.31 -1.49
N ASP A 194 -0.27 -13.63 -1.26
CA ASP A 194 -1.49 -14.38 -1.53
C ASP A 194 -2.70 -13.88 -0.74
N LEU A 195 -2.55 -13.12 0.35
CA LEU A 195 -3.70 -12.54 1.04
C LEU A 195 -4.51 -11.59 0.14
N THR A 196 -3.83 -10.82 -0.70
CA THR A 196 -4.44 -9.75 -1.50
C THR A 196 -4.27 -9.94 -3.00
N HIS A 197 -3.11 -10.45 -3.43
CA HIS A 197 -2.72 -10.66 -4.83
C HIS A 197 -2.52 -12.16 -5.08
N LYS A 198 -3.57 -12.80 -5.58
CA LYS A 198 -3.59 -14.21 -5.95
C LYS A 198 -2.84 -14.44 -7.26
N GLY A 199 -2.41 -15.69 -7.46
CA GLY A 199 -1.90 -16.17 -8.73
C GLY A 199 -0.37 -16.31 -8.79
N PRO A 200 0.13 -17.10 -9.74
CA PRO A 200 1.54 -17.50 -9.79
C PRO A 200 2.49 -16.33 -10.09
N VAL A 201 2.04 -15.34 -10.87
CA VAL A 201 2.88 -14.19 -11.25
C VAL A 201 3.22 -13.34 -10.02
N ALA A 202 2.22 -13.01 -9.19
CA ALA A 202 2.43 -12.26 -7.95
C ALA A 202 3.33 -13.03 -6.98
N ALA A 203 3.06 -14.33 -6.78
CA ALA A 203 3.85 -15.18 -5.89
C ALA A 203 5.33 -15.26 -6.31
N GLU A 204 5.62 -15.40 -7.61
CA GLU A 204 7.00 -15.42 -8.10
C GLU A 204 7.66 -14.04 -8.02
N ALA A 205 6.92 -12.96 -8.34
CA ALA A 205 7.42 -11.59 -8.18
C ALA A 205 7.82 -11.28 -6.74
N ALA A 206 7.02 -11.71 -5.75
CA ALA A 206 7.35 -11.55 -4.32
C ALA A 206 8.66 -12.24 -3.93
N LYS A 207 8.88 -13.47 -4.40
CA LYS A 207 10.12 -14.21 -4.11
C LYS A 207 11.33 -13.54 -4.76
N VAL A 208 11.21 -13.11 -6.02
CA VAL A 208 12.28 -12.40 -6.73
C VAL A 208 12.60 -11.08 -6.03
N PHE A 209 11.59 -10.32 -5.63
CA PHE A 209 11.77 -9.07 -4.90
C PHE A 209 12.46 -9.30 -3.54
N ALA A 210 12.10 -10.38 -2.83
CA ALA A 210 12.71 -10.74 -1.55
C ALA A 210 14.19 -11.15 -1.65
N ASP A 211 14.67 -11.50 -2.84
CA ASP A 211 16.06 -11.91 -3.08
C ASP A 211 16.99 -10.76 -3.52
N LEU A 212 16.46 -9.55 -3.74
CA LEU A 212 17.24 -8.36 -4.12
C LEU A 212 18.09 -7.81 -2.97
#